data_AF-M1C0E2-F1
#
_entry.id   AF-M1C0E2-F1
#
_cell.length_a   1.000
_cell.length_b   1.000
_cell.length_c   1.000
_cell.angle_alpha   90.00
_cell.angle_beta   90.00
_cell.angle_gamma   90.00
#
_symmetry.space_group_name_H-M   'P 1'
#
loop_
_entity.id
_entity.type
_entity.pdbx_description
1 polymer ?
#
loop_
_entity_poly.entity_id
_entity_poly.type
_entity_poly.pdbx_seq_one_letter_code
_entity_poly.pdbx_strand_id
1 'polypeptide(L)'
;MAKDSDNLYDVCPTDTTRKNIFINGFPCKNPAQITASDFKSSVLSKEGDTDNFQRSSTTLVTAAEFAGLNTLGLSVARTDLDVDGMVMLNRVNYLI
;
A
#
# COMPACT_ATOMS: atom_id res chain seq x y z
N MET A 1 -37.70 0.99 10.05
CA MET A 1 -36.53 1.80 10.45
C MET A 1 -35.30 1.06 9.96
N ALA A 2 -34.72 1.49 8.86
CA ALA A 2 -33.45 0.95 8.40
C ALA A 2 -32.41 1.37 9.45
N LYS A 3 -31.77 0.39 10.08
CA LYS A 3 -30.62 0.63 10.93
C LYS A 3 -29.53 1.13 9.99
N ASP A 4 -29.20 2.42 10.05
CA ASP A 4 -27.95 2.89 9.43
C ASP A 4 -26.85 1.96 9.94
N SER A 5 -26.09 1.38 9.02
CA SER A 5 -25.07 0.39 9.38
C SER A 5 -24.08 1.04 10.33
N ASP A 6 -24.03 0.52 11.57
CA ASP A 6 -22.98 0.85 12.55
C ASP A 6 -21.63 0.87 11.81
N ASN A 7 -20.83 1.91 12.07
CA ASN A 7 -19.54 2.21 11.41
C ASN A 7 -18.90 0.99 10.74
N LEU A 8 -18.81 1.02 9.40
CA LEU A 8 -18.74 -0.20 8.60
C LEU A 8 -17.65 -1.16 9.07
N TYR A 9 -16.43 -0.70 9.42
CA TYR A 9 -15.43 -1.32 10.32
C TYR A 9 -14.35 -0.26 10.62
N ASP A 10 -13.68 -0.30 11.78
CA ASP A 10 -12.56 0.64 12.10
C ASP A 10 -11.36 0.45 11.14
N VAL A 11 -11.21 -0.75 10.59
CA VAL A 11 -10.14 -1.13 9.69
C VAL A 11 -10.64 -2.09 8.60
N CYS A 12 -10.08 -1.98 7.40
CA CYS A 12 -10.41 -2.84 6.25
C CYS A 12 -9.11 -3.25 5.53
N PRO A 13 -8.24 -4.07 6.14
CA PRO A 13 -7.04 -4.51 5.44
C PRO A 13 -7.39 -5.32 4.18
N THR A 14 -6.63 -5.14 3.11
CA THR A 14 -6.81 -5.84 1.82
C THR A 14 -6.88 -7.37 1.99
N ASP A 15 -7.92 -7.98 1.43
CA ASP A 15 -8.04 -9.43 1.27
C ASP A 15 -7.30 -9.89 0.00
N THR A 16 -6.10 -10.44 0.18
CA THR A 16 -5.25 -10.94 -0.91
C THR A 16 -5.73 -12.28 -1.50
N THR A 17 -6.73 -12.92 -0.89
CA THR A 17 -7.27 -14.21 -1.36
C THR A 17 -8.35 -14.03 -2.42
N ARG A 18 -9.04 -12.88 -2.44
CA ARG A 18 -10.17 -12.59 -3.34
C ARG A 18 -9.72 -11.89 -4.62
N LYS A 19 -9.09 -12.65 -5.53
CA LYS A 19 -8.49 -12.12 -6.76
C LYS A 19 -9.47 -11.79 -7.90
N ASN A 20 -10.71 -12.26 -7.83
CA ASN A 20 -11.68 -12.18 -8.92
C ASN A 20 -12.85 -11.20 -8.63
N ILE A 21 -12.68 -10.29 -7.67
CA ILE A 21 -13.67 -9.27 -7.31
C ILE A 21 -13.12 -7.91 -7.75
N PHE A 22 -13.92 -7.17 -8.53
CA PHE A 22 -13.57 -5.84 -9.00
C PHE A 22 -14.47 -4.82 -8.30
N ILE A 23 -13.87 -3.97 -7.47
CA ILE A 23 -14.53 -2.85 -6.76
C ILE A 23 -13.60 -1.64 -6.79
N ASN A 24 -14.10 -0.46 -6.42
CA ASN A 24 -13.24 0.69 -6.17
C ASN A 24 -12.44 0.44 -4.88
N GLY A 25 -11.12 0.29 -5.01
CA GLY A 25 -10.23 -0.12 -3.92
C GLY A 25 -10.03 -1.63 -3.84
N PHE A 26 -9.81 -2.16 -2.63
CA PHE A 26 -9.59 -3.59 -2.40
C PHE A 26 -10.64 -4.21 -1.49
N PRO A 27 -11.05 -5.47 -1.72
CA PRO A 27 -11.96 -6.17 -0.83
C PRO A 27 -11.36 -6.26 0.58
N CYS A 28 -12.16 -6.06 1.62
CA CYS A 28 -11.71 -6.19 3.00
C CYS A 28 -11.54 -7.67 3.41
N LYS A 29 -10.51 -7.94 4.20
CA LYS A 29 -10.37 -9.20 4.95
C LYS A 29 -11.50 -9.36 5.96
N ASN A 30 -11.86 -10.60 6.30
CA ASN A 30 -12.85 -10.89 7.33
C ASN A 30 -12.38 -10.31 8.70
N PRO A 31 -13.20 -9.51 9.40
CA PRO A 31 -12.85 -8.94 10.71
C PRO A 31 -12.33 -9.95 11.73
N ALA A 32 -12.87 -11.18 11.74
CA ALA A 32 -12.44 -12.23 12.66
C ALA A 32 -11.03 -12.78 12.36
N GLN A 33 -10.45 -12.45 11.21
CA GLN A 33 -9.13 -12.88 10.76
C GLN A 33 -8.11 -11.74 10.72
N ILE A 34 -8.50 -10.54 11.17
CA ILE A 34 -7.60 -9.39 11.25
C ILE A 34 -6.63 -9.57 12.41
N THR A 35 -5.37 -9.28 12.15
CA THR A 35 -4.25 -9.45 13.07
C THR A 35 -3.31 -8.26 13.00
N ALA A 36 -2.45 -8.09 14.00
CA ALA A 36 -1.45 -7.02 14.00
C ALA A 36 -0.50 -7.08 12.80
N SER A 37 -0.24 -8.27 12.24
CA SER A 37 0.58 -8.43 11.04
C SER A 37 -0.03 -7.79 9.79
N ASP A 38 -1.35 -7.58 9.74
CA ASP A 38 -2.00 -6.89 8.62
C ASP A 38 -1.63 -5.39 8.57
N PHE A 39 -1.11 -4.84 9.68
CA PHE A 39 -0.69 -3.44 9.83
C PHE A 39 0.81 -3.27 10.07
N LYS A 40 1.61 -4.32 9.83
CA LYS A 40 3.07 -4.26 9.92
C LYS A 40 3.68 -4.73 8.60
N SER A 41 4.52 -3.89 8.00
CA SER A 41 5.23 -4.23 6.77
C SER A 41 6.73 -4.03 6.94
N SER A 42 7.50 -4.92 6.32
CA SER A 42 8.96 -4.78 6.14
C SER A 42 9.32 -4.57 4.67
N VAL A 43 8.35 -4.27 3.80
CA VAL A 43 8.57 -4.11 2.35
C VAL A 43 9.63 -3.05 2.05
N LEU A 44 9.70 -1.98 2.84
CA LEU A 44 10.68 -0.90 2.69
C LEU A 44 11.90 -1.00 3.62
N SER A 45 12.10 -2.16 4.28
CA SER A 45 13.19 -2.34 5.25
C SER A 45 14.58 -2.40 4.62
N LYS A 46 14.67 -2.77 3.35
CA LYS A 46 15.91 -2.85 2.59
C LYS A 46 15.98 -1.71 1.59
N GLU A 47 17.22 -1.28 1.32
CA GLU A 47 17.52 -0.36 0.22
C GLU A 47 17.23 -1.00 -1.13
N GLY A 48 16.80 -0.17 -2.08
CA GLY A 48 16.68 -0.54 -3.48
C GLY A 48 18.05 -0.57 -4.17
N ASP A 49 18.14 -1.33 -5.25
CA ASP A 49 19.36 -1.45 -6.06
C ASP A 49 19.61 -0.16 -6.87
N THR A 50 20.71 0.52 -6.54
CA THR A 50 21.17 1.74 -7.21
C THR A 50 22.27 1.49 -8.24
N ASP A 51 22.65 0.23 -8.54
CA ASP A 51 23.59 -0.11 -9.62
C ASP A 51 22.90 -0.06 -10.99
N ASN A 52 22.43 1.14 -11.34
CA ASN A 52 21.73 1.42 -12.57
C ASN A 52 22.10 2.82 -13.09
N PHE A 53 21.71 3.12 -14.33
CA PHE A 53 22.07 4.38 -14.99
C PHE A 53 21.62 5.63 -14.22
N GLN A 54 20.48 5.58 -13.54
CA GLN A 54 19.96 6.71 -12.77
C GLN A 54 20.62 6.82 -11.38
N ARG A 55 21.37 5.80 -10.96
CA ARG A 55 21.96 5.66 -9.61
C ARG A 55 20.94 5.90 -8.49
N SER A 56 19.70 5.48 -8.75
CA SER A 56 18.57 5.68 -7.86
C SER A 56 17.60 4.50 -7.94
N SER A 57 16.84 4.28 -6.88
CA SER A 57 15.83 3.21 -6.83
C SER A 57 14.63 3.71 -6.04
N THR A 58 13.43 3.67 -6.63
CA THR A 58 12.20 4.06 -5.94
C THR A 58 11.28 2.86 -5.80
N THR A 59 10.96 2.50 -4.56
CA THR A 59 9.98 1.48 -4.21
C THR A 59 8.75 2.16 -3.61
N LEU A 60 7.59 1.88 -4.19
CA LEU A 60 6.33 2.49 -3.83
C LEU A 60 5.39 1.43 -3.28
N VAL A 61 4.75 1.74 -2.14
CA VAL A 61 3.92 0.83 -1.36
C VAL A 61 2.54 1.43 -1.19
N THR A 62 1.56 0.67 -1.65
CA THR A 62 0.13 0.99 -1.65
C THR A 62 -0.65 -0.07 -0.89
N ALA A 63 -1.99 0.04 -0.88
CA ALA A 63 -2.86 -1.01 -0.35
C ALA A 63 -2.71 -2.37 -1.06
N ALA A 64 -2.09 -2.42 -2.24
CA ALA A 64 -1.77 -3.66 -2.94
C ALA A 64 -0.58 -4.40 -2.30
N GLU A 65 0.47 -3.67 -1.90
CA GLU A 65 1.68 -4.23 -1.30
C GLU A 65 1.59 -4.29 0.23
N PHE A 66 0.82 -3.40 0.85
CA PHE A 66 0.62 -3.32 2.29
C PHE A 66 -0.87 -3.20 2.62
N ALA A 67 -1.46 -4.35 2.96
CA ALA A 67 -2.90 -4.50 3.19
C ALA A 67 -3.50 -3.48 4.17
N GLY A 68 -2.77 -3.12 5.23
CA GLY A 68 -3.22 -2.16 6.25
C GLY A 68 -3.43 -0.73 5.74
N LEU A 69 -2.98 -0.37 4.54
CA LEU A 69 -3.20 0.96 3.96
C LEU A 69 -4.58 1.13 3.30
N ASN A 70 -5.29 0.03 3.04
CA ASN A 70 -6.59 0.08 2.39
C ASN A 70 -7.59 0.94 3.19
N THR A 71 -8.39 1.73 2.48
CA THR A 71 -9.34 2.73 3.01
C THR A 71 -8.77 3.88 3.85
N LEU A 72 -7.45 3.95 4.09
CA LEU A 72 -6.83 5.03 4.90
C LEU A 72 -6.42 6.25 4.07
N GLY A 73 -6.40 6.12 2.74
CA GLY A 73 -5.94 7.18 1.85
C GLY A 73 -4.44 7.47 1.95
N LEU A 74 -3.66 6.50 2.40
CA LEU A 74 -2.22 6.60 2.57
C LEU A 74 -1.48 5.72 1.56
N SER A 75 -0.31 6.20 1.13
CA SER A 75 0.70 5.45 0.40
C SER A 75 2.07 5.92 0.86
N VAL A 76 3.10 5.08 0.70
CA VAL A 76 4.46 5.40 1.13
C VAL A 76 5.45 4.98 0.06
N ALA A 77 6.44 5.83 -0.21
CA ALA A 77 7.56 5.49 -1.09
C ALA A 77 8.88 5.62 -0.34
N ARG A 78 9.83 4.75 -0.69
CA ARG A 78 11.25 4.89 -0.36
C ARG A 78 12.02 5.12 -1.65
N THR A 79 12.84 6.16 -1.67
CA THR A 79 13.78 6.41 -2.76
C THR A 79 15.19 6.38 -2.21
N ASP A 80 15.97 5.41 -2.68
CA ASP A 80 17.39 5.29 -2.40
C ASP A 80 18.18 5.99 -3.51
N LEU A 81 19.21 6.76 -3.13
CA LEU A 81 20.04 7.55 -4.02
C LEU A 81 21.50 7.29 -3.69
N ASP A 82 22.28 6.93 -4.70
CA ASP A 82 23.74 6.88 -4.61
C ASP A 82 24.33 8.25 -5.01
N VAL A 83 25.65 8.42 -4.85
CA VAL A 83 26.38 9.63 -5.24
C VAL A 83 26.10 9.95 -6.71
N ASP A 84 25.76 11.20 -7.00
CA ASP A 84 25.34 11.69 -8.33
C ASP A 84 24.06 11.04 -8.89
N GLY A 85 23.29 10.35 -8.04
CA GLY A 85 21.99 9.79 -8.40
C GLY A 85 20.92 10.83 -8.66
N MET A 86 20.03 10.50 -9.60
CA MET A 86 18.93 11.38 -10.01
C MET A 86 17.60 10.62 -9.98
N VAL A 87 16.57 11.31 -9.47
CA VAL A 87 15.18 10.87 -9.59
C VAL A 87 14.58 11.54 -10.81
N MET A 88 14.16 10.75 -11.80
CA MET A 88 13.44 11.28 -12.95
C MET A 88 12.12 11.91 -12.51
N LEU A 89 11.79 13.09 -13.04
CA LEU A 89 10.52 13.75 -12.76
C LEU A 89 9.37 12.84 -13.18
N ASN A 90 8.58 12.40 -12.20
CA ASN A 90 7.39 11.61 -12.41
C ASN A 90 6.19 12.25 -11.71
N ARG A 91 5.00 12.01 -12.24
CA ARG A 91 3.75 12.33 -11.54
C ARG A 91 3.19 11.05 -10.96
N VAL A 92 3.02 11.06 -9.65
CA VAL A 92 2.37 9.99 -8.91
C VAL A 92 0.86 10.29 -8.92
N ASN A 93 0.11 9.60 -9.78
CA ASN A 93 -1.34 9.70 -9.80
C ASN A 93 -1.93 8.58 -8.93
N TYR A 94 -2.14 8.87 -7.64
CA TYR A 94 -2.95 8.01 -6.80
C TYR A 94 -4.41 8.48 -6.86
N LEU A 95 -5.24 7.68 -7.52
CA LEU A 95 -6.69 7.66 -7.29
C LEU A 95 -6.87 7.05 -5.91
N ILE A 96 -7.01 7.92 -4.91
CA ILE A 96 -7.56 7.56 -3.61
C ILE A 96 -9.07 7.43 -3.75
#